data_AF-H6Q8F8-F1
#
_entry.id   AF-H6Q8F8-F1
#
_cell.length_a   1.000
_cell.length_b   1.000
_cell.length_c   1.000
_cell.angle_alpha   90.00
_cell.angle_beta   90.00
_cell.angle_gamma   90.00
#
_symmetry.space_group_name_H-M   'P 1'
#
loop_
_entity.id
_entity.type
_entity.pdbx_description
1 polymer ?
#
loop_
_entity_poly.entity_id
_entity_poly.type
_entity_poly.pdbx_seq_one_letter_code
_entity_poly.pdbx_strand_id
1 'polypeptide(L)'
;MRKSGLKPDLYILYRISATFKAQGPMMKTALATAARLNYRRALRYVEYMKERGLVEEEEELALTKAGTELLERIEEILEKLGLSGFGRGLGIESQSLGQANI
;
A
#
# COMPACT_ATOMS: atom_id res chain seq x y z
N MET A 1 21.72 11.79 2.11
CA MET A 1 21.20 10.67 1.31
C MET A 1 20.90 11.16 -0.10
N ARG A 2 21.36 10.47 -1.16
CA ARG A 2 21.02 10.84 -2.54
C ARG A 2 19.52 10.60 -2.73
N LYS A 3 18.77 11.63 -3.18
CA LYS A 3 17.38 11.44 -3.63
C LYS A 3 17.36 10.27 -4.60
N SER A 4 16.62 9.22 -4.27
CA SER A 4 16.42 8.10 -5.19
C SER A 4 15.93 8.68 -6.52
N GLY A 5 16.64 8.39 -7.63
CA GLY A 5 16.23 8.81 -8.98
C GLY A 5 14.95 8.12 -9.47
N LEU A 6 14.16 7.57 -8.54
CA LEU A 6 12.88 6.96 -8.78
C LEU A 6 11.91 8.05 -9.21
N LYS A 7 11.43 7.98 -10.46
CA LYS A 7 10.19 8.63 -10.85
C LYS A 7 9.05 7.73 -10.33
N PRO A 8 8.32 8.13 -9.28
CA PRO A 8 7.30 7.29 -8.67
C PRO A 8 6.13 7.11 -9.62
N ASP A 9 5.66 5.87 -9.74
CA ASP A 9 4.40 5.52 -10.39
C ASP A 9 3.28 5.59 -9.34
N LEU A 10 2.32 6.50 -9.55
CA LEU A 10 1.18 6.70 -8.65
C LEU A 10 0.40 5.40 -8.44
N TYR A 11 0.26 4.58 -9.48
CA TYR A 11 -0.45 3.31 -9.37
C TYR A 11 0.25 2.34 -8.40
N ILE A 12 1.58 2.31 -8.41
CA ILE A 12 2.34 1.42 -7.51
C ILE A 12 2.31 1.93 -6.08
N LEU A 13 2.38 3.25 -5.86
CA LEU A 13 2.22 3.84 -4.53
C LEU A 13 0.83 3.52 -3.97
N TYR A 14 -0.22 3.73 -4.77
CA TYR A 14 -1.58 3.36 -4.40
C TYR A 14 -1.69 1.87 -4.10
N ARG A 15 -1.15 1.01 -4.97
CA ARG A 15 -1.22 -0.44 -4.81
C ARG A 15 -0.59 -0.90 -3.50
N ILE A 16 0.64 -0.46 -3.20
CA ILE A 16 1.34 -0.82 -1.95
C ILE A 16 0.53 -0.36 -0.74
N SER A 17 0.03 0.88 -0.77
CA SER A 17 -0.74 1.46 0.34
C SER A 17 -2.07 0.71 0.54
N ALA A 18 -2.79 0.41 -0.53
CA ALA A 18 -4.02 -0.38 -0.48
C ALA A 18 -3.77 -1.81 0.02
N THR A 19 -2.63 -2.42 -0.31
CA THR A 19 -2.22 -3.72 0.22
C THR A 19 -2.05 -3.66 1.74
N PHE A 20 -1.38 -2.64 2.27
CA PHE A 20 -1.28 -2.45 3.73
C PHE A 20 -2.65 -2.22 4.38
N LYS A 21 -3.51 -1.38 3.80
CA LYS A 21 -4.85 -1.08 4.33
C LYS A 21 -5.69 -2.35 4.52
N ALA A 22 -5.51 -3.34 3.66
CA ALA A 22 -6.36 -4.52 3.68
C ALA A 22 -5.78 -5.75 4.37
N GLN A 23 -4.47 -5.89 4.40
CA GLN A 23 -3.80 -7.06 5.01
C GLN A 23 -3.07 -6.71 6.31
N GLY A 24 -2.95 -5.42 6.63
CA GLY A 24 -2.24 -4.94 7.81
C GLY A 24 -0.72 -4.86 7.61
N PRO A 25 0.03 -4.68 8.72
CA PRO A 25 1.49 -4.76 8.71
C PRO A 25 1.98 -6.12 8.20
N MET A 26 3.13 -6.13 7.51
CA MET A 26 3.67 -7.37 6.95
C MET A 26 5.17 -7.32 6.62
N MET A 27 5.78 -8.49 6.51
CA MET A 27 7.15 -8.64 6.02
C MET A 27 7.33 -8.14 4.58
N LYS A 28 8.54 -7.70 4.24
CA LYS A 28 8.96 -7.28 2.88
C LYS A 28 8.58 -8.28 1.78
N THR A 29 8.75 -9.58 2.04
CA THR A 29 8.44 -10.66 1.09
C THR A 29 6.93 -10.87 0.92
N ALA A 30 6.17 -10.78 2.01
CA ALA A 30 4.72 -10.82 1.99
C ALA A 30 4.16 -9.63 1.20
N LEU A 31 4.70 -8.42 1.40
CA LEU A 31 4.30 -7.24 0.64
C LEU A 31 4.53 -7.39 -0.86
N ALA A 32 5.71 -7.86 -1.28
CA ALA A 32 5.99 -8.05 -2.70
C ALA A 32 4.99 -9.01 -3.35
N THR A 33 4.66 -10.11 -2.65
CA THR A 33 3.68 -11.10 -3.08
C THR A 33 2.27 -10.52 -3.15
N ALA A 34 1.80 -9.91 -2.05
CA ALA A 34 0.46 -9.35 -1.92
C ALA A 34 0.22 -8.18 -2.89
N ALA A 35 1.21 -7.30 -3.08
CA ALA A 35 1.14 -6.22 -4.06
C ALA A 35 1.40 -6.69 -5.49
N ARG A 36 1.65 -7.99 -5.73
CA ARG A 36 1.96 -8.55 -7.06
C ARG A 36 3.07 -7.76 -7.77
N LEU A 37 4.13 -7.45 -7.03
CA LEU A 37 5.31 -6.75 -7.49
C LEU A 37 6.52 -7.67 -7.41
N ASN A 38 7.47 -7.53 -8.33
CA ASN A 38 8.77 -8.15 -8.10
C ASN A 38 9.41 -7.54 -6.85
N TYR A 39 10.13 -8.37 -6.09
CA TYR A 39 10.69 -8.00 -4.78
C TYR A 39 11.55 -6.73 -4.83
N ARG A 40 12.43 -6.63 -5.82
CA ARG A 40 13.32 -5.46 -5.99
C ARG A 40 12.54 -4.16 -6.25
N ARG A 41 11.44 -4.24 -7.01
CA ARG A 41 10.57 -3.09 -7.29
C ARG A 41 9.76 -2.74 -6.05
N ALA A 42 9.21 -3.72 -5.33
CA ALA A 42 8.52 -3.48 -4.07
C ALA A 42 9.42 -2.74 -3.07
N LEU A 43 10.63 -3.25 -2.81
CA LEU A 43 11.57 -2.62 -1.89
C LEU A 43 11.98 -1.21 -2.29
N ARG A 44 12.18 -0.95 -3.58
CA ARG A 44 12.50 0.40 -4.06
C ARG A 44 11.39 1.40 -3.76
N TYR A 45 10.12 0.99 -3.87
CA TYR A 45 8.99 1.86 -3.57
C TYR A 45 8.80 2.00 -2.06
N VAL A 46 8.97 0.92 -1.29
CA VAL A 46 8.97 0.98 0.18
C VAL A 46 10.02 1.95 0.68
N GLU A 47 11.26 1.86 0.19
CA GLU A 47 12.33 2.79 0.61
C GLU A 47 11.98 4.24 0.26
N TYR A 48 11.46 4.48 -0.95
CA TYR A 48 10.97 5.80 -1.36
C TYR A 48 9.85 6.34 -0.45
N MET A 49 8.96 5.47 0.02
CA MET A 49 7.87 5.80 0.95
C MET A 49 8.38 6.03 2.38
N LYS A 50 9.37 5.24 2.84
CA LYS A 50 10.06 5.42 4.13
C LYS A 50 10.81 6.75 4.19
N GLU A 51 11.55 7.10 3.13
CA GLU A 51 12.21 8.41 3.00
C GLU A 51 11.25 9.61 3.12
N ARG A 52 9.94 9.37 2.94
CA ARG A 52 8.86 10.37 3.02
C ARG A 52 8.00 10.24 4.28
N GLY A 53 8.33 9.31 5.17
CA GLY A 53 7.56 9.06 6.39
C GLY A 53 6.16 8.50 6.14
N LEU A 54 5.92 7.86 4.99
CA LEU A 54 4.62 7.23 4.65
C LEU A 54 4.55 5.77 5.08
N VAL A 55 5.71 5.12 5.18
CA VAL A 55 5.86 3.74 5.64
C VAL A 55 6.94 3.75 6.72
N GLU A 56 6.75 2.92 7.74
CA GLU A 56 7.76 2.62 8.74
C GLU A 56 8.11 1.14 8.72
N GLU A 57 9.28 0.83 9.28
CA GLU A 57 9.78 -0.53 9.39
C GLU A 57 10.36 -0.68 10.79
N GLU A 58 9.58 -1.30 11.68
CA GLU A 58 10.06 -1.80 12.97
C GLU A 58 10.41 -3.30 12.78
N GLU A 59 9.54 -4.20 13.24
CA GLU A 59 9.62 -5.63 12.91
C GLU A 59 8.98 -5.94 11.55
N GLU A 60 7.85 -5.27 11.26
CA GLU A 60 7.12 -5.39 10.00
C GLU A 60 7.03 -4.04 9.29
N LEU A 61 6.68 -4.06 8.00
CA LEU A 61 6.35 -2.84 7.28
C LEU A 61 4.90 -2.45 7.55
N ALA A 62 4.67 -1.18 7.87
CA ALA A 62 3.34 -0.63 8.08
C ALA A 62 3.20 0.77 7.46
N LEU A 63 1.97 1.17 7.11
CA LEU A 63 1.69 2.58 6.83
C LEU A 63 1.77 3.36 8.14
N THR A 64 2.44 4.50 8.09
CA THR A 64 2.34 5.50 9.16
C THR A 64 0.96 6.16 9.09
N LYS A 65 0.61 6.97 10.10
CA LYS A 65 -0.57 7.84 10.04
C LYS A 65 -0.59 8.71 8.77
N ALA A 66 0.54 9.31 8.41
CA ALA A 66 0.65 10.13 7.21
C ALA A 66 0.48 9.30 5.91
N GLY A 67 0.94 8.05 5.91
CA GLY A 67 0.71 7.10 4.82
C GLY A 67 -0.76 6.77 4.62
N THR A 68 -1.49 6.53 5.70
CA THR A 68 -2.93 6.26 5.69
C THR A 68 -3.73 7.48 5.19
N GLU A 69 -3.46 8.67 5.72
CA GLU A 69 -4.12 9.91 5.28
C GLU A 69 -3.88 10.20 3.78
N LEU A 70 -2.68 9.91 3.27
CA LEU A 70 -2.39 10.05 1.85
C LEU A 70 -3.21 9.07 1.01
N LEU A 71 -3.34 7.82 1.44
CA LEU A 71 -4.15 6.81 0.76
C LEU A 71 -5.61 7.23 0.67
N GLU A 72 -6.19 7.71 1.78
CA GLU A 72 -7.57 8.20 1.82
C GLU A 72 -7.80 9.33 0.80
N ARG A 73 -6.89 10.31 0.75
CA ARG A 73 -6.97 11.39 -0.25
C ARG A 73 -6.86 10.89 -1.68
N ILE A 74 -6.04 9.88 -1.94
CA ILE A 74 -5.95 9.26 -3.27
C ILE A 74 -7.29 8.57 -3.61
N GLU A 75 -7.86 7.82 -2.68
CA GLU A 75 -9.15 7.14 -2.85
C GLU A 75 -10.29 8.15 -3.13
N GLU A 76 -10.35 9.27 -2.40
CA GLU A 76 -11.33 10.34 -2.67
C GLU A 76 -11.20 10.92 -4.08
N ILE A 77 -9.97 11.14 -4.56
CA ILE A 77 -9.72 11.63 -5.93
C ILE A 77 -10.18 10.59 -6.94
N LEU A 78 -9.85 9.31 -6.73
CA LEU A 78 -10.27 8.22 -7.61
C LEU A 78 -11.80 8.10 -7.65
N GLU A 79 -12.49 8.25 -6.52
CA GLU A 79 -13.95 8.27 -6.45
C GLU A 79 -14.54 9.41 -7.28
N LYS A 80 -14.03 10.64 -7.12
CA LYS A 80 -14.46 11.81 -7.90
C LYS A 80 -14.25 11.64 -9.41
N LEU A 81 -13.27 10.83 -9.80
CA LEU A 81 -13.00 10.49 -11.19
C LEU A 81 -13.84 9.30 -11.72
N GLY A 82 -14.71 8.71 -10.90
CA GLY A 82 -15.47 7.51 -11.25
C GLY A 82 -14.64 6.22 -11.28
N LEU A 83 -13.46 6.23 -10.65
CA LEU A 83 -12.50 5.13 -10.60
C LEU A 83 -12.53 4.37 -9.26
N SER A 84 -13.64 4.38 -8.54
CA SER A 84 -13.79 3.70 -7.22
C SER A 84 -13.52 2.18 -7.26
N GLY A 85 -13.46 1.57 -8.46
CA GLY A 85 -13.09 0.18 -8.66
C GLY A 85 -11.60 -0.09 -8.89
N PHE A 86 -10.74 0.93 -8.87
CA PHE A 86 -9.34 0.84 -9.28
C PHE A 86 -8.52 -0.17 -8.46
N GLY A 87 -8.89 -0.39 -7.19
CA GLY A 87 -8.30 -1.40 -6.31
C GLY A 87 -8.85 -2.82 -6.47
N ARG A 88 -10.03 -3.01 -7.11
CA ARG A 88 -10.70 -4.33 -7.18
C ARG A 88 -9.89 -5.38 -7.96
N GLY A 89 -9.07 -4.95 -8.92
CA GLY A 89 -8.16 -5.85 -9.66
C GLY A 89 -6.96 -6.36 -8.86
N LEU A 90 -6.77 -5.90 -7.61
CA LEU A 90 -5.63 -6.28 -6.77
C LEU A 90 -5.88 -7.57 -5.97
N GLY A 91 -7.09 -8.14 -6.02
CA GLY A 91 -7.45 -9.32 -5.22
C GLY A 91 -7.46 -9.03 -3.72
N ILE A 92 -7.65 -7.76 -3.38
CA ILE A 92 -7.74 -7.25 -2.03
C ILE A 92 -9.22 -7.29 -1.65
N GLU A 93 -9.75 -8.50 -1.44
CA GLU A 93 -11.05 -8.65 -0.80
C GLU A 93 -10.82 -8.72 0.71
N SER A 94 -11.49 -7.82 1.43
CA SER A 94 -11.75 -7.98 2.84
C SER A 94 -12.42 -9.34 3.03
N GLN A 95 -11.75 -10.27 3.71
CA GLN A 95 -12.48 -11.33 4.37
C GLN A 95 -13.48 -10.63 5.29
N SER A 96 -14.76 -10.67 4.91
CA SER A 96 -15.84 -10.33 5.82
C SER A 96 -15.61 -11.14 7.07
N LEU A 97 -15.53 -10.45 8.22
CA LEU A 97 -15.61 -11.06 9.54
C LEU A 97 -16.66 -12.17 9.47
N GLY A 98 -16.17 -13.41 9.52
CA GLY A 98 -17.03 -14.56 9.67
C GLY A 98 -17.90 -14.30 10.87
N GLN A 99 -19.21 -14.41 10.65
CA GLN A 99 -20.19 -14.53 11.71
C GLN A 99 -19.73 -15.65 12.65
N ALA A 100 -19.10 -15.29 13.77
CA ALA A 100 -19.00 -16.16 14.93
C ALA A 100 -20.28 -15.91 15.73
N ASN A 101 -21.32 -16.65 15.36
CA ASN A 101 -22.45 -16.89 16.26
C ASN A 101 -21.89 -17.51 17.55
N ILE A 102 -22.06 -16.81 18.66
CA ILE A 102 -22.17 -17.38 20.01
C ILE A 102 -23.47 -16.83 20.58
#